data_AF-A0A2X3J5K5-F1
#
_entry.id   AF-A0A2X3J5K5-F1
#
_cell.length_a   1.000
_cell.length_b   1.000
_cell.length_c   1.000
_cell.angle_alpha   90.00
_cell.angle_beta   90.00
_cell.angle_gamma   90.00
#
_symmetry.space_group_name_H-M   'P 1'
#
loop_
_entity.id
_entity.type
_entity.pdbx_description
1 polymer ?
#
loop_
_entity_poly.entity_id
_entity_poly.type
_entity_poly.pdbx_seq_one_letter_code
_entity_poly.pdbx_strand_id
1 'polypeptide(L)'
;MTWPSRTEEQASALEQTASSMEEMTATVKQNAENAQSASQLANTASRSAEQGGAVVAQVVETMDGISSSANKITDIIGVIDSIAFQTNILALNAAVEAARAGDQGRGFAVVAGEVRSLAQRSASAAKEIKELIEDSVNQVASGSKLVNEAGKTIKHRGAGR
;
A
#
# COMPACT_ATOMS: atom_id res chain seq x y z
N MET A 1 -58.75 -23.94 -61.80
CA MET A 1 -58.69 -24.54 -60.46
C MET A 1 -57.31 -24.24 -59.87
N THR A 2 -57.14 -23.13 -59.15
CA THR A 2 -55.84 -22.71 -58.54
C THR A 2 -55.96 -22.40 -57.05
N TRP A 3 -57.11 -22.74 -56.45
CA TRP A 3 -57.41 -22.56 -55.03
C TRP A 3 -56.58 -23.44 -54.08
N PRO A 4 -56.20 -24.69 -54.41
CA PRO A 4 -55.36 -25.51 -53.52
C PRO A 4 -53.99 -24.88 -53.28
N SER A 5 -53.36 -24.38 -54.35
CA SER A 5 -52.00 -23.83 -54.35
C SER A 5 -51.84 -22.60 -53.43
N ARG A 6 -52.82 -21.69 -53.46
CA ARG A 6 -52.79 -20.49 -52.59
C ARG A 6 -53.05 -20.83 -51.12
N THR A 7 -53.84 -21.85 -50.85
CA THR A 7 -54.13 -22.29 -49.48
C THR A 7 -52.91 -23.01 -48.88
N GLU A 8 -52.20 -23.80 -49.69
CA GLU A 8 -50.92 -24.43 -49.34
C GLU A 8 -49.81 -23.40 -49.09
N GLU A 9 -49.66 -22.39 -49.95
CA GLU A 9 -48.71 -21.28 -49.74
C GLU A 9 -49.01 -20.50 -48.46
N GLN A 10 -50.28 -20.18 -48.20
CA GLN A 10 -50.67 -19.48 -46.96
C GLN A 10 -50.44 -20.34 -45.71
N ALA A 11 -50.71 -21.64 -45.77
CA ALA A 11 -50.43 -22.55 -44.67
C ALA A 11 -48.92 -22.65 -44.39
N SER A 12 -48.10 -22.75 -45.45
CA SER A 12 -46.64 -22.77 -45.33
C SER A 12 -46.07 -21.47 -44.75
N ALA A 13 -46.59 -20.31 -45.18
CA ALA A 13 -46.19 -19.01 -44.63
C ALA A 13 -46.57 -18.87 -43.14
N LEU A 14 -47.73 -19.40 -42.73
CA LEU A 14 -48.16 -19.45 -41.33
C LEU A 14 -47.26 -20.38 -40.49
N GLU A 15 -46.90 -21.54 -41.02
CA GLU A 15 -45.99 -22.48 -40.36
C GLU A 15 -44.60 -21.87 -40.17
N GLN A 16 -44.07 -21.19 -41.18
CA GLN A 16 -42.80 -20.47 -41.09
C GLN A 16 -42.87 -19.30 -40.10
N THR A 17 -44.02 -18.59 -40.04
CA THR A 17 -44.23 -17.53 -39.05
C THR A 17 -44.32 -18.10 -37.63
N ALA A 18 -45.02 -19.21 -37.43
CA ALA A 18 -45.12 -19.88 -36.13
C ALA A 18 -43.75 -20.38 -35.65
N SER A 19 -42.98 -21.03 -36.52
CA SER A 19 -41.60 -21.43 -36.23
C SER A 19 -40.70 -20.24 -35.88
N SER A 20 -40.81 -19.14 -36.62
CA SER A 20 -40.08 -17.89 -36.33
C SER A 20 -40.47 -17.27 -34.98
N MET A 21 -41.75 -17.37 -34.59
CA MET A 21 -42.25 -16.89 -33.30
C MET A 21 -41.77 -17.77 -32.14
N GLU A 22 -41.65 -19.10 -32.34
CA GLU A 22 -41.06 -20.01 -31.37
C GLU A 22 -39.57 -19.70 -31.15
N GLU A 23 -38.80 -19.50 -32.22
CA GLU A 23 -37.38 -19.13 -32.15
C GLU A 23 -37.18 -17.77 -31.47
N MET A 24 -38.05 -16.80 -31.77
CA MET A 24 -38.04 -15.49 -31.12
C MET A 24 -38.34 -15.61 -29.62
N THR A 25 -39.34 -16.41 -29.26
CA THR A 25 -39.69 -16.66 -27.85
C THR A 25 -38.53 -17.32 -27.09
N ALA A 26 -37.86 -18.29 -27.72
CA ALA A 26 -36.67 -18.93 -27.17
C ALA A 26 -35.54 -17.90 -26.97
N THR A 27 -35.31 -17.03 -27.95
CA THR A 27 -34.30 -15.97 -27.87
C THR A 27 -34.61 -14.93 -26.78
N VAL A 28 -35.87 -14.53 -26.64
CA VAL A 28 -36.32 -13.61 -25.59
C VAL A 28 -36.11 -14.22 -24.21
N LYS A 29 -36.45 -15.51 -24.03
CA LYS A 29 -36.20 -16.23 -22.77
C LYS A 29 -34.70 -16.30 -22.45
N GLN A 30 -33.88 -16.67 -23.43
CA GLN A 30 -32.41 -16.69 -23.29
C GLN A 30 -31.86 -15.31 -22.90
N ASN A 31 -32.35 -14.24 -23.51
CA ASN A 31 -31.94 -12.87 -23.18
C ASN A 31 -32.34 -12.48 -21.75
N ALA A 32 -33.52 -12.89 -21.29
CA ALA A 32 -33.95 -12.65 -19.90
C ALA A 32 -33.04 -13.39 -18.89
N GLU A 33 -32.69 -14.64 -19.16
CA GLU A 33 -31.76 -15.44 -18.35
C GLU A 33 -30.35 -14.84 -18.34
N ASN A 34 -29.85 -14.39 -19.50
CA ASN A 34 -28.58 -13.69 -19.63
C ASN A 34 -28.56 -12.38 -18.82
N ALA A 35 -29.64 -11.59 -18.89
CA ALA A 35 -29.75 -10.35 -18.14
C ALA A 35 -29.77 -10.58 -16.62
N GLN A 36 -30.49 -11.62 -16.16
CA GLN A 36 -30.50 -12.02 -14.75
C GLN A 36 -29.11 -12.45 -14.28
N SER A 37 -28.41 -13.26 -15.07
CA SER A 37 -27.05 -13.73 -14.77
C SER A 37 -26.05 -12.56 -14.73
N ALA A 38 -26.13 -11.63 -15.68
CA ALA A 38 -25.30 -10.42 -15.70
C ALA A 38 -25.54 -9.54 -14.46
N SER A 39 -26.80 -9.39 -14.03
CA SER A 39 -27.14 -8.66 -12.81
C SER A 39 -26.53 -9.30 -11.56
N GLN A 40 -26.58 -10.63 -11.43
CA GLN A 40 -25.96 -11.35 -10.32
C GLN A 40 -24.43 -11.21 -10.32
N LEU A 41 -23.80 -11.28 -11.49
CA LEU A 41 -22.36 -11.09 -11.64
C LEU A 41 -21.95 -9.67 -11.24
N ALA A 42 -22.69 -8.65 -11.69
CA ALA A 42 -22.46 -7.26 -11.32
C ALA A 42 -22.59 -7.03 -9.80
N ASN A 43 -23.61 -7.60 -9.16
CA ASN A 43 -23.78 -7.53 -7.70
C ASN A 43 -22.63 -8.19 -6.95
N THR A 44 -22.09 -9.30 -7.47
CA THR A 44 -20.95 -9.98 -6.86
C THR A 44 -19.67 -9.17 -7.03
N ALA A 45 -19.42 -8.62 -8.22
CA ALA A 45 -18.30 -7.72 -8.46
C ALA A 45 -18.35 -6.46 -7.58
N SER A 46 -19.53 -5.87 -7.38
CA SER A 46 -19.72 -4.72 -6.48
C SER A 46 -19.34 -5.05 -5.04
N ARG A 47 -19.80 -6.20 -4.52
CA ARG A 47 -19.44 -6.63 -3.15
C ARG A 47 -17.93 -6.88 -3.01
N SER A 48 -17.29 -7.50 -4.00
CA SER A 48 -15.84 -7.67 -3.99
C SER A 48 -15.09 -6.34 -4.04
N ALA A 49 -15.59 -5.34 -4.79
CA ALA A 49 -15.03 -4.00 -4.79
C ALA A 49 -15.18 -3.28 -3.44
N GLU A 50 -16.32 -3.40 -2.77
CA GLU A 50 -16.52 -2.87 -1.42
C GLU A 50 -15.55 -3.48 -0.41
N GLN A 51 -15.40 -4.81 -0.42
CA GLN A 51 -14.43 -5.52 0.42
C GLN A 51 -12.99 -5.10 0.11
N GLY A 52 -12.63 -5.00 -1.17
CA GLY A 52 -11.32 -4.52 -1.60
C GLY A 52 -11.04 -3.08 -1.14
N GLY A 53 -12.06 -2.22 -1.18
CA GLY A 53 -11.98 -0.85 -0.67
C GLY A 53 -11.70 -0.78 0.84
N ALA A 54 -12.32 -1.68 1.63
CA ALA A 54 -12.07 -1.78 3.07
C ALA A 54 -10.63 -2.24 3.37
N VAL A 55 -10.13 -3.25 2.66
CA VAL A 55 -8.74 -3.72 2.79
C VAL A 55 -7.75 -2.62 2.45
N VAL A 56 -7.97 -1.90 1.34
CA VAL A 56 -7.13 -0.76 0.95
C VAL A 56 -7.11 0.33 2.03
N ALA A 57 -8.26 0.64 2.63
CA ALA A 57 -8.32 1.61 3.72
C ALA A 57 -7.48 1.18 4.94
N GLN A 58 -7.54 -0.10 5.31
CA GLN A 58 -6.74 -0.66 6.41
C GLN A 58 -5.22 -0.63 6.10
N VAL A 59 -4.84 -0.85 4.84
CA VAL A 59 -3.43 -0.73 4.42
C VAL A 59 -2.94 0.71 4.56
N VAL A 60 -3.74 1.70 4.15
CA VAL A 60 -3.39 3.13 4.32
C VAL A 60 -3.20 3.46 5.80
N GLU A 61 -4.13 3.06 6.66
CA GLU A 61 -4.02 3.27 8.12
C GLU A 61 -2.74 2.64 8.70
N THR A 62 -2.38 1.44 8.23
CA THR A 62 -1.15 0.77 8.66
C THR A 62 0.10 1.52 8.20
N MET A 63 0.11 2.04 6.97
CA MET A 63 1.22 2.85 6.45
C MET A 63 1.38 4.16 7.22
N ASP A 64 0.29 4.82 7.61
CA ASP A 64 0.34 6.01 8.46
C ASP A 64 0.90 5.68 9.86
N GLY A 65 0.53 4.52 10.42
CA GLY A 65 1.10 4.00 11.66
C GLY A 65 2.60 3.72 11.59
N ILE A 66 3.08 3.16 10.47
CA ILE A 66 4.51 2.95 10.21
C ILE A 66 5.24 4.29 10.13
N SER A 67 4.70 5.28 9.40
CA SER A 67 5.29 6.62 9.30
C SER A 67 5.40 7.32 10.66
N SER A 68 4.35 7.24 11.48
CA SER A 68 4.37 7.77 12.85
C SER A 68 5.43 7.09 13.73
N SER A 69 5.57 5.77 13.61
CA SER A 69 6.57 5.00 14.36
C SER A 69 7.99 5.35 13.91
N ALA A 70 8.21 5.53 12.61
CA ALA A 70 9.49 5.95 12.07
C ALA A 70 9.92 7.34 12.58
N ASN A 71 8.99 8.30 12.68
CA ASN A 71 9.28 9.62 13.27
C ASN A 71 9.75 9.51 14.72
N LYS A 72 9.11 8.67 15.54
CA LYS A 72 9.54 8.42 16.92
C LYS A 72 10.94 7.82 16.98
N ILE A 73 11.28 6.92 16.04
CA ILE A 73 12.64 6.37 15.94
C ILE A 73 13.63 7.49 15.61
N THR A 74 13.33 8.36 14.66
CA THR A 74 14.19 9.51 14.32
C THR A 74 14.46 10.40 15.53
N ASP A 75 13.46 10.68 16.36
CA ASP A 75 13.63 11.46 17.59
C ASP A 75 14.58 10.76 18.58
N ILE A 76 14.42 9.44 18.78
CA ILE A 76 15.29 8.63 19.65
C ILE A 76 16.73 8.64 19.13
N ILE A 77 16.92 8.48 17.81
CA ILE A 77 18.25 8.53 17.18
C ILE A 77 18.91 9.91 17.39
N GLY A 78 18.14 11.00 17.33
CA GLY A 78 18.62 12.34 17.66
C GLY A 78 19.11 12.48 19.11
N VAL A 79 18.43 11.83 20.06
CA VAL A 79 18.90 11.77 21.46
C VAL A 79 20.20 10.96 21.56
N ILE A 80 20.32 9.83 20.85
CA ILE A 80 21.54 9.01 20.84
C ILE A 80 22.73 9.78 20.27
N ASP A 81 22.55 10.51 19.16
CA ASP A 81 23.59 11.36 18.59
C ASP A 81 24.03 12.47 19.56
N SER A 82 23.06 13.08 20.26
CA SER A 82 23.35 14.06 21.31
C SER A 82 24.16 13.47 22.47
N ILE A 83 23.85 12.23 22.91
CA ILE A 83 24.61 11.52 23.95
C ILE A 83 26.02 11.19 23.45
N ALA A 84 26.16 10.73 22.20
CA ALA A 84 27.46 10.46 21.60
C ALA A 84 28.32 11.73 21.54
N PHE A 85 27.73 12.86 21.14
CA PHE A 85 28.41 14.16 21.15
C PHE A 85 28.86 14.58 22.55
N GLN A 86 27.97 14.49 23.55
CA GLN A 86 28.32 14.79 24.94
C GLN A 86 29.44 13.90 25.47
N THR A 87 29.38 12.60 25.16
CA THR A 87 30.42 11.61 25.54
C THR A 87 31.77 11.96 24.91
N ASN A 88 31.77 12.38 23.64
CA ASN A 88 32.98 12.82 22.94
C ASN A 88 33.59 14.08 23.60
N ILE A 89 32.77 15.04 24.05
CA ILE A 89 33.24 16.22 24.79
C ILE A 89 33.79 15.84 26.17
N LEU A 90 33.11 14.95 26.92
CA LEU A 90 33.62 14.45 28.20
C LEU A 90 34.97 13.75 28.03
N ALA A 91 35.11 12.91 27.00
CA ALA A 91 36.35 12.20 26.70
C ALA A 91 37.49 13.16 26.33
N LEU A 92 37.20 14.21 25.57
CA LEU A 92 38.16 15.27 25.27
C LEU A 92 38.64 15.98 26.54
N ASN A 93 37.72 16.36 27.43
CA ASN A 93 38.06 17.00 28.70
C ASN A 93 38.92 16.09 29.58
N ALA A 94 38.59 14.79 29.65
CA ALA A 94 39.38 13.80 30.38
C ALA A 94 40.79 13.65 29.80
N ALA A 95 40.94 13.66 28.47
CA ALA A 95 42.24 13.60 27.82
C ALA A 95 43.10 14.84 28.13
N VAL A 96 42.49 16.03 28.21
CA VAL A 96 43.17 17.28 28.59
C VAL A 96 43.65 17.21 30.05
N GLU A 97 42.80 16.77 30.97
CA GLU A 97 43.17 16.67 32.39
C GLU A 97 44.24 15.58 32.62
N ALA A 98 44.16 14.48 31.88
CA ALA A 98 45.18 13.44 31.89
C ALA A 98 46.55 13.96 31.40
N ALA A 99 46.57 14.80 30.35
CA ALA A 99 47.80 15.45 29.89
C ALA A 99 48.36 16.42 30.96
N ARG A 100 47.48 17.11 31.70
CA ARG A 100 47.86 18.02 32.78
C ARG A 100 48.48 17.29 33.98
N ALA A 101 48.04 16.07 34.27
CA ALA A 101 48.57 15.23 35.34
C ALA A 101 49.94 14.57 35.02
N GLY A 102 50.47 14.76 33.80
CA GLY A 102 51.78 14.23 33.40
C GLY A 102 51.84 12.70 33.46
N ASP A 103 52.90 12.15 34.05
CA ASP A 103 53.13 10.69 34.09
C ASP A 103 52.05 9.93 34.86
N GLN A 104 51.40 10.56 35.84
CA GLN A 104 50.31 9.94 36.62
C GLN A 104 49.01 9.82 35.79
N GLY A 105 48.86 10.63 34.73
CA GLY A 105 47.68 10.64 33.87
C GLY A 105 47.73 9.69 32.68
N ARG A 106 48.85 8.99 32.44
CA ARG A 106 49.04 8.16 31.23
C ARG A 106 47.96 7.09 31.03
N GLY A 107 47.56 6.40 32.09
CA GLY A 107 46.47 5.41 32.02
C GLY A 107 45.11 6.03 31.69
N PHE A 108 44.81 7.18 32.28
CA PHE A 108 43.57 7.93 32.02
C PHE A 108 43.51 8.47 30.59
N ALA A 109 44.65 8.90 30.02
CA ALA A 109 44.71 9.37 28.64
C ALA A 109 44.32 8.29 27.61
N VAL A 110 44.73 7.04 27.84
CA VAL A 110 44.37 5.91 26.97
C VAL A 110 42.88 5.63 27.04
N VAL A 111 42.31 5.55 28.24
CA VAL A 111 40.87 5.33 28.44
C VAL A 111 40.05 6.46 27.80
N ALA A 112 40.48 7.72 27.97
CA ALA A 112 39.83 8.87 27.34
C ALA A 112 39.84 8.78 25.81
N GLY A 113 40.94 8.31 25.20
CA GLY A 113 41.02 8.04 23.77
C GLY A 113 40.04 6.96 23.30
N GLU A 114 39.94 5.86 24.04
CA GLU A 114 39.02 4.75 23.72
C GLU A 114 37.55 5.18 23.80
N VAL A 115 37.18 5.92 24.86
CA VAL A 115 35.82 6.48 25.02
C VAL A 115 35.50 7.46 23.90
N ARG A 116 36.46 8.29 23.49
CA ARG A 116 36.29 9.23 22.37
C ARG A 116 36.04 8.48 21.05
N SER A 117 36.83 7.46 20.78
CA SER A 117 36.67 6.60 19.60
C SER A 117 35.30 5.93 19.57
N LEU A 118 34.85 5.39 20.71
CA LEU A 118 33.54 4.78 20.85
C LEU A 118 32.41 5.79 20.60
N ALA A 119 32.51 6.99 21.15
CA ALA A 119 31.53 8.07 20.94
C ALA A 119 31.43 8.47 19.46
N GLN A 120 32.56 8.59 18.76
CA GLN A 120 32.57 8.88 17.32
C GLN A 120 31.92 7.75 16.49
N ARG A 121 32.19 6.49 16.84
CA ARG A 121 31.54 5.33 16.20
C ARG A 121 30.03 5.32 16.44
N SER A 122 29.58 5.62 17.65
CA SER A 122 28.15 5.73 17.97
C SER A 122 27.46 6.84 17.18
N ALA A 123 28.09 8.00 17.01
CA ALA A 123 27.55 9.10 16.19
C ALA A 123 27.44 8.70 14.71
N SER A 124 28.45 8.03 14.15
CA SER A 124 28.38 7.50 12.77
C SER A 124 27.23 6.52 12.60
N ALA A 125 27.10 5.54 13.50
CA ALA A 125 26.03 4.55 13.46
C ALA A 125 24.64 5.20 13.60
N ALA A 126 24.50 6.19 14.50
CA ALA A 126 23.25 6.93 14.65
C ALA A 126 22.87 7.64 13.34
N LYS A 127 23.85 8.25 12.64
CA LYS A 127 23.61 8.89 11.35
C LYS A 127 23.19 7.89 10.26
N GLU A 128 23.86 6.75 10.16
CA GLU A 128 23.51 5.69 9.19
C GLU A 128 22.08 5.15 9.44
N ILE A 129 21.71 4.94 10.71
CA ILE A 129 20.35 4.51 11.06
C ILE A 129 19.33 5.59 10.68
N LYS A 130 19.64 6.87 10.91
CA LYS A 130 18.76 7.98 10.53
C LYS A 130 18.48 7.99 9.02
N GLU A 131 19.53 7.83 8.20
CA GLU A 131 19.40 7.77 6.74
C GLU A 131 18.51 6.59 6.30
N LEU A 132 18.68 5.40 6.88
CA LEU A 132 17.84 4.23 6.57
C LEU A 132 16.36 4.42 6.96
N ILE A 133 16.10 5.12 8.07
CA ILE A 133 14.75 5.44 8.51
C ILE A 133 14.11 6.48 7.59
N GLU A 134 14.83 7.53 7.19
CA GLU A 134 14.36 8.53 6.22
C GLU A 134 14.01 7.88 4.88
N ASP A 135 14.85 6.97 4.37
CA ASP A 135 14.56 6.20 3.16
C ASP A 135 13.30 5.33 3.33
N SER A 136 13.14 4.68 4.48
CA SER A 136 11.96 3.87 4.79
C SER A 136 10.68 4.71 4.81
N VAL A 137 10.72 5.92 5.39
CA VAL A 137 9.59 6.87 5.39
C VAL A 137 9.23 7.28 3.98
N ASN A 138 10.22 7.58 3.13
CA ASN A 138 9.99 7.94 1.73
C ASN A 138 9.33 6.79 0.95
N GLN A 139 9.77 5.55 1.16
CA GLN A 139 9.15 4.37 0.55
C GLN A 139 7.71 4.17 1.00
N VAL A 140 7.43 4.30 2.29
CA VAL A 140 6.06 4.21 2.85
C VAL A 140 5.16 5.30 2.29
N ALA A 141 5.65 6.54 2.18
CA ALA A 141 4.89 7.66 1.60
C ALA A 141 4.55 7.41 0.12
N SER A 142 5.50 6.88 -0.66
CA SER A 142 5.26 6.48 -2.05
C SER A 142 4.24 5.35 -2.15
N GLY A 143 4.37 4.32 -1.31
CA GLY A 143 3.42 3.21 -1.23
C GLY A 143 2.01 3.67 -0.86
N SER A 144 1.88 4.57 0.12
CA SER A 144 0.60 5.16 0.54
C SER A 144 -0.10 5.89 -0.61
N LYS A 145 0.65 6.65 -1.43
CA LYS A 145 0.09 7.29 -2.65
C LYS A 145 -0.46 6.27 -3.64
N LEU A 146 0.31 5.23 -3.97
CA LEU A 146 -0.10 4.18 -4.91
C LEU A 146 -1.34 3.43 -4.44
N VAL A 147 -1.39 3.10 -3.15
CA VAL A 147 -2.54 2.41 -2.53
C VAL A 147 -3.77 3.32 -2.51
N ASN A 148 -3.61 4.62 -2.26
CA ASN A 148 -4.71 5.59 -2.31
C ASN A 148 -5.28 5.73 -3.73
N GLU A 149 -4.44 5.79 -4.76
CA GLU A 149 -4.87 5.78 -6.16
C GLU A 149 -5.63 4.49 -6.54
N ALA A 150 -5.14 3.32 -6.09
CA ALA A 150 -5.84 2.06 -6.25
C ALA A 150 -7.22 2.09 -5.55
N GLY A 151 -7.29 2.62 -4.33
CA GLY A 151 -8.53 2.78 -3.58
C GLY A 151 -9.56 3.67 -4.27
N LYS A 152 -9.12 4.78 -4.89
CA LYS A 152 -10.00 5.65 -5.70
C LYS A 152 -10.56 4.92 -6.91
N THR A 153 -9.75 4.10 -7.59
CA THR A 153 -10.18 3.31 -8.75
C THR A 153 -11.25 2.29 -8.38
N ILE A 154 -11.09 1.63 -7.22
CA ILE A 154 -12.06 0.66 -6.70
C ILE A 154 -13.38 1.36 -6.31
N LYS A 155 -13.33 2.52 -5.64
CA LYS A 155 -14.54 3.30 -5.31
C LYS A 155 -15.26 3.83 -6.55
N HIS A 156 -14.52 4.26 -7.58
CA HIS A 156 -15.13 4.83 -8.78
C HIS A 156 -15.93 3.78 -9.58
N ARG A 157 -15.51 2.51 -9.55
CA ARG A 157 -16.26 1.39 -10.16
C ARG A 157 -17.48 0.92 -9.35
N GLY A 158 -17.57 1.28 -8.07
CA GLY A 158 -18.74 1.00 -7.22
C GLY A 158 -19.79 2.11 -7.20
N ALA A 159 -19.43 3.35 -7.54
CA ALA A 159 -20.30 4.52 -7.48
C ALA A 159 -21.05 4.83 -8.79
N GLY A 160 -20.92 3.99 -9.82
CA GLY A 160 -21.70 4.09 -11.05
C GLY A 160 -23.13 3.56 -10.85
N ARG A 161 -23.90 4.22 -10.00
CA ARG A 161 -25.37 4.13 -9.95
C ARG A 161 -25.95 5.51 -10.20
#